data_AF-A0A1G0WGU2-F1
#
_entry.id   AF-A0A1G0WGU2-F1
#
_cell.length_a   1.000
_cell.length_b   1.000
_cell.length_c   1.000
_cell.angle_alpha   90.00
_cell.angle_beta   90.00
_cell.angle_gamma   90.00
#
_symmetry.space_group_name_H-M   'P 1'
#
loop_
_entity.id
_entity.type
_entity.pdbx_description
1 polymer ?
#
loop_
_entity_poly.entity_id
_entity_poly.type
_entity_poly.pdbx_seq_one_letter_code
_entity_poly.pdbx_strand_id
1 'polypeptide(L)' 'MRNPINHIVEADIKGFFDNVSHELLIKFLEIRIKDSSMLQLITKFLKAGYIDNNLLVTSEKGTAQGGLCKALHKGE' A
#
# COMPACT_ATOMS: atom_id res chain seq x y z
N MET A 1 -14.07 38.40 -5.15
CA MET A 1 -13.36 38.16 -3.87
C MET A 1 -13.44 36.67 -3.57
N ARG A 2 -12.31 35.99 -3.38
CA ARG A 2 -12.31 34.60 -2.86
C ARG A 2 -12.51 34.69 -1.35
N ASN A 3 -13.45 33.92 -0.80
CA ASN A 3 -13.62 33.82 0.65
C ASN A 3 -12.32 33.29 1.28
N PRO A 4 -11.87 33.84 2.41
CA PRO A 4 -10.69 33.35 3.11
C PRO A 4 -10.95 31.92 3.62
N ILE A 5 -9.96 31.04 3.45
CA ILE A 5 -9.96 29.70 4.03
C ILE A 5 -9.63 29.84 5.51
N ASN A 6 -10.57 29.48 6.39
CA ASN A 6 -10.45 29.71 7.84
C ASN A 6 -10.26 28.41 8.66
N HIS A 7 -10.31 27.25 8.00
CA HIS A 7 -10.23 25.95 8.67
C HIS A 7 -9.36 24.99 7.87
N ILE A 8 -8.56 24.20 8.59
CA ILE A 8 -7.75 23.11 8.05
C ILE A 8 -8.19 21.85 8.77
N VAL A 9 -8.44 20.78 8.00
CA VAL A 9 -8.71 19.45 8.54
C VAL A 9 -7.50 18.59 8.26
N GLU A 10 -6.84 18.15 9.32
CA GLU A 10 -5.74 17.19 9.24
C GLU A 10 -6.30 15.79 9.52
N ALA A 11 -5.98 14.85 8.63
CA ALA A 11 -6.37 13.45 8.77
C ALA A 11 -5.19 12.57 8.38
N ASP A 12 -4.87 11.60 9.24
CA ASP A 12 -3.84 10.60 9.01
C ASP A 12 -4.45 9.19 9.05
N ILE A 13 -3.89 8.28 8.26
CA ILE A 13 -4.34 6.88 8.22
C ILE A 13 -3.43 6.04 9.10
N LYS A 14 -3.90 5.78 10.32
CA LYS A 14 -3.19 4.92 11.28
C LYS A 14 -2.95 3.53 10.69
N GLY A 15 -1.67 3.15 10.58
CA GLY A 15 -1.26 1.80 10.17
C GLY A 15 -1.73 1.40 8.77
N PHE A 16 -1.69 2.34 7.81
CA PHE A 16 -2.10 2.08 6.41
C PHE A 16 -1.44 0.81 5.85
N PHE A 17 -0.12 0.71 5.97
CA PHE A 17 0.65 -0.40 5.44
C PHE A 17 0.40 -1.72 6.18
N ASP A 18 -0.11 -1.70 7.40
CA ASP A 18 -0.45 -2.93 8.13
C ASP A 18 -1.86 -3.43 7.78
N ASN A 19 -2.72 -2.55 7.24
CA ASN A 19 -4.15 -2.81 7.11
C ASN A 19 -4.70 -2.79 5.68
N VAL A 20 -3.89 -2.42 4.68
CA VAL A 20 -4.37 -2.35 3.29
C VAL A 20 -4.87 -3.72 2.79
N SER A 21 -6.05 -3.76 2.19
CA SER A 21 -6.57 -5.00 1.59
C SER A 21 -5.81 -5.33 0.32
N HIS A 22 -5.30 -6.56 0.21
CA HIS A 22 -4.65 -7.04 -1.01
C HIS A 22 -5.62 -7.04 -2.19
N GLU A 23 -6.87 -7.45 -1.98
CA GLU A 23 -7.87 -7.51 -3.05
C GLU A 23 -8.14 -6.11 -3.63
N LEU A 24 -8.35 -5.12 -2.76
CA LEU A 24 -8.56 -3.74 -3.22
C LEU A 24 -7.30 -3.19 -3.89
N LEU A 25 -6.12 -3.47 -3.35
CA LEU A 25 -4.86 -3.03 -3.93
C LEU A 25 -4.67 -3.58 -5.35
N ILE A 26 -4.91 -4.88 -5.57
CA ILE A 26 -4.83 -5.50 -6.90
C ILE A 26 -5.85 -4.88 -7.86
N LYS A 27 -7.11 -4.71 -7.42
CA LYS A 27 -8.15 -4.03 -8.23
C LYS A 27 -7.73 -2.62 -8.67
N PHE A 28 -7.06 -1.86 -7.81
CA PHE A 28 -6.54 -0.54 -8.19
C PHE A 28 -5.38 -0.61 -9.19
N LEU A 29 -4.50 -1.61 -9.06
CA LEU A 29 -3.39 -1.80 -9.99
C LEU A 29 -3.87 -2.20 -11.39
N GLU A 30 -4.92 -3.01 -11.50
CA GLU A 30 -5.54 -3.44 -12.77
C GLU A 30 -6.08 -2.27 -13.64
N ILE A 31 -6.35 -1.12 -13.02
CA ILE A 31 -6.75 0.10 -13.72
C ILE A 31 -5.63 0.55 -14.68
N ARG A 32 -4.36 0.40 -14.27
CA ARG A 32 -3.19 0.88 -15.04
C ARG A 32 -2.30 -0.23 -15.60
N ILE A 33 -2.28 -1.40 -14.98
CA ILE A 33 -1.44 -2.53 -15.38
C ILE A 33 -2.33 -3.60 -16.03
N LYS A 34 -2.07 -3.91 -17.30
CA LYS A 34 -2.79 -4.98 -18.04
C LYS A 34 -2.05 -6.30 -18.07
N ASP A 35 -0.77 -6.32 -17.71
CA ASP A 35 0.03 -7.54 -17.64
C ASP A 35 -0.41 -8.39 -16.44
N SER A 36 -1.06 -9.52 -16.74
CA SER A 36 -1.54 -10.47 -15.74
C SER A 36 -0.39 -11.17 -14.99
N SER A 37 0.76 -11.37 -15.62
CA SER A 37 1.93 -12.01 -14.99
C SER A 37 2.52 -11.09 -13.93
N MET A 38 2.59 -9.78 -14.22
CA MET A 38 3.03 -8.77 -13.27
C MET A 38 2.07 -8.69 -12.07
N LEU A 39 0.76 -8.66 -12.30
CA LEU A 39 -0.24 -8.64 -11.22
C LEU A 39 -0.19 -9.90 -10.35
N GLN A 40 0.02 -11.06 -10.96
CA GLN A 40 0.21 -12.31 -10.23
C GLN A 40 1.48 -12.29 -9.37
N LEU A 41 2.58 -11.74 -9.90
CA LEU A 41 3.82 -11.61 -9.15
C LEU A 41 3.62 -10.71 -7.93
N ILE A 42 3.00 -9.54 -8.10
CA ILE A 42 2.68 -8.62 -7.00
C ILE A 42 1.80 -9.33 -5.95
N THR A 43 0.77 -10.06 -6.38
CA THR A 43 -0.12 -10.81 -5.48
C THR A 43 0.66 -11.85 -4.66
N LYS A 44 1.59 -12.58 -5.30
CA LYS A 44 2.46 -13.55 -4.61
C LYS A 44 3.35 -12.86 -3.57
N PHE A 45 3.93 -11.71 -3.91
CA PHE A 45 4.73 -10.92 -2.97
C PHE A 45 3.92 -10.47 -1.75
N LEU A 46 2.69 -10.00 -1.95
CA LEU A 46 1.80 -9.59 -0.87
C LEU A 46 1.47 -10.75 0.09
N LYS A 47 1.28 -11.96 -0.44
CA LYS A 47 0.92 -13.17 0.33
C LYS A 47 2.10 -13.91 0.93
N ALA A 48 3.31 -13.75 0.40
CA ALA A 48 4.50 -14.46 0.87
C ALA A 48 4.87 -14.12 2.32
N GLY A 49 4.36 -12.99 2.84
CA GLY A 49 4.73 -12.50 4.16
C GLY A 49 6.12 -11.87 4.17
N TYR A 50 6.66 -11.64 5.37
CA TYR A 50 8.01 -11.12 5.56
C TYR A 50 8.64 -11.71 6.82
N ILE A 51 9.96 -11.62 6.91
CA ILE A 51 10.68 -11.97 8.14
C ILE A 51 10.82 -10.69 8.97
N ASP A 52 10.36 -10.75 10.21
CA ASP A 52 10.61 -9.74 11.23
C ASP A 52 11.05 -10.41 12.51
N ASN A 53 12.13 -9.91 13.11
CA ASN A 53 12.74 -10.49 14.32
C ASN A 53 12.94 -12.03 14.24
N ASN A 54 13.42 -12.53 13.09
CA ASN A 54 13.61 -13.96 12.78
C ASN A 54 12.33 -14.81 12.77
N LEU A 55 11.15 -14.19 12.76
CA LEU A 55 9.87 -14.87 12.67
C LEU A 55 9.25 -14.64 11.29
N LEU A 56 8.69 -15.71 10.70
CA LEU A 56 7.89 -15.59 9.50
C LEU A 56 6.52 -15.01 9.85
N VAL A 57 6.28 -13.80 9.37
CA VAL A 57 4.99 -13.12 9.50
C VAL A 57 4.23 -13.30 8.20
N THR A 58 3.23 -14.20 8.21
CA THR A 58 2.25 -14.32 7.13
C THR A 58 1.21 -13.21 7.25
N SER A 59 0.84 -12.59 6.14
CA SER A 59 -0.09 -11.45 6.16
C SER A 59 -1.26 -11.68 5.22
N GLU A 60 -2.48 -11.64 5.74
CA GLU A 60 -3.72 -11.64 4.93
C GLU A 60 -4.13 -10.23 4.47
N LYS A 61 -3.48 -9.20 5.03
CA LYS A 61 -3.64 -7.77 4.73
C LYS A 61 -2.33 -7.04 4.98
N GLY A 62 -2.22 -5.80 4.55
CA GLY A 62 -0.99 -5.02 4.71
C GLY A 62 0.08 -5.35 3.67
N THR A 63 1.15 -4.57 3.64
CA THR A 63 2.32 -4.76 2.78
C THR A 63 3.57 -4.54 3.63
N ALA A 64 4.63 -5.31 3.40
CA ALA A 64 5.89 -5.10 4.10
C ALA A 64 6.44 -3.68 3.86
N GLN A 65 6.64 -2.91 4.93
CA GLN A 65 7.26 -1.59 4.85
C GLN A 65 8.77 -1.74 4.66
N GLY A 66 9.32 -1.03 3.66
CA GLY A 66 10.78 -0.95 3.47
C GLY A 66 11.40 -1.99 2.52
N GLY A 67 10.60 -2.82 1.84
CA GLY A 67 11.09 -3.70 0.77
C GLY A 67 11.59 -2.97 -0.48
N LEU A 68 12.01 -3.73 -1.50
CA LEU A 68 12.53 -3.19 -2.79
C LEU A 68 11.51 -2.28 -3.51
N CYS A 69 10.22 -2.51 -3.30
CA CYS A 69 9.15 -1.63 -3.75
C CYS A 69 8.75 -0.70 -2.61
N LYS A 70 9.23 0.55 -2.65
CA LYS A 70 8.80 1.62 -1.73
C LYS A 70 7.61 2.36 -2.30
N ALA A 71 6.77 2.90 -1.41
CA ALA A 71 5.73 3.84 -1.80
C ALA A 71 6.38 5.08 -2.45
N LEU A 72 5.87 5.49 -3.60
CA LEU A 72 6.27 6.74 -4.23
C LEU A 72 5.61 7.89 -3.46
N HIS A 73 6.30 8.40 -2.45
CA HIS A 73 5.93 9.66 -1.82
C HIS A 73 6.48 10.80 -2.67
N LYS A 74 5.59 11.60 -3.28
CA LYS A 74 5.97 12.92 -3.76
C LYS A 74 6.03 13.83 -2.53
N GLY A 75 7.22 14.02 -1.99
CA GLY A 75 7.49 15.18 -1.14
C GLY A 75 7.36 16.44 -1.98
N GLU A 76 6.79 17.49 -1.40
CA GLU A 76 7.05 18.86 -1.85
C GLU A 76 8.54 19.20 -1.69
#